data_AF-A0A0B7IHJ2-F1
#
_entry.id   AF-A0A0B7IHJ2-F1
#
_cell.length_a   1.000
_cell.length_b   1.000
_cell.length_c   1.000
_cell.angle_alpha   90.00
_cell.angle_beta   90.00
_cell.angle_gamma   90.00
#
_symmetry.space_group_name_H-M   'P 1'
#
loop_
_entity.id
_entity.type
_entity.pdbx_description
1 polymer ?
#
loop_
_entity_poly.entity_id
_entity_poly.type
_entity_poly.pdbx_seq_one_letter_code
_entity_poly.pdbx_strand_id
1 'polypeptide(L)'
;MKIWKKGEITADYCSVSVGKVSKNITIYCDYGAVKIEKILPQTTFVKIDAEYAAVLVGYHPNWEFQYTFLNSYGKISMPENLPYTKKNIQMLESSISGQKGNGKNTFNISNEYAGTKIYEN
;
A
#
# COMPACT_ATOMS: atom_id res chain seq x y z
N MET A 1 3.93 19.37 -11.40
CA MET A 1 3.89 18.13 -10.60
C MET A 1 3.30 18.46 -9.23
N LYS A 2 2.14 17.90 -8.88
CA LYS A 2 1.39 18.21 -7.64
C LYS A 2 1.91 17.31 -6.51
N ILE A 3 2.27 17.87 -5.35
CA ILE A 3 2.83 17.14 -4.20
C ILE A 3 1.84 17.24 -3.03
N TRP A 4 1.38 16.10 -2.51
CA TRP A 4 0.43 16.03 -1.41
C TRP A 4 1.17 16.04 -0.06
N LYS A 5 0.85 17.00 0.82
CA LYS A 5 1.56 17.22 2.11
C LYS A 5 0.86 16.58 3.32
N LYS A 6 -0.44 16.38 3.31
CA LYS A 6 -1.25 15.62 4.29
C LYS A 6 -2.66 15.53 3.70
N GLY A 7 -3.30 14.38 3.78
CA GLY A 7 -4.64 14.22 3.21
C GLY A 7 -5.30 12.90 3.58
N GLU A 8 -6.62 12.94 3.62
CA GLU A 8 -7.53 11.81 3.74
C GLU A 8 -8.40 11.83 2.48
N ILE A 9 -8.59 10.67 1.86
CA ILE A 9 -9.41 10.51 0.67
C ILE A 9 -10.40 9.38 0.95
N THR A 10 -11.69 9.68 0.82
CA THR A 10 -12.80 8.75 0.99
C THR A 10 -13.69 8.85 -0.24
N ALA A 11 -14.08 7.72 -0.81
CA ALA A 11 -14.97 7.68 -1.97
C ALA A 11 -15.63 6.30 -2.12
N ASP A 12 -16.92 6.31 -2.43
CA ASP A 12 -17.72 5.08 -2.61
C ASP A 12 -17.41 4.43 -3.96
N TYR A 13 -17.25 5.23 -5.02
CA TYR A 13 -16.75 4.81 -6.33
C TYR A 13 -15.55 5.68 -6.71
N CYS A 14 -14.34 5.14 -6.56
CA CYS A 14 -13.10 5.89 -6.73
C CYS A 14 -12.13 5.26 -7.71
N SER A 15 -11.58 6.11 -8.58
CA SER A 15 -10.25 5.91 -9.15
C SER A 15 -9.31 6.94 -8.54
N VAL A 16 -8.70 6.61 -7.39
CA VAL A 16 -7.71 7.47 -6.74
C VAL A 16 -6.37 7.31 -7.46
N SER A 17 -5.85 8.39 -8.04
CA SER A 17 -4.51 8.41 -8.61
C SER A 17 -3.64 9.48 -7.96
N VAL A 18 -2.59 9.05 -7.29
CA VAL A 18 -1.62 9.90 -6.59
C VAL A 18 -0.25 9.71 -7.22
N GLY A 19 0.34 10.81 -7.71
CA GLY A 19 1.70 10.78 -8.24
C GLY A 19 2.74 10.50 -7.15
N LYS A 20 3.00 11.49 -6.29
CA LYS A 20 4.02 11.38 -5.23
C LYS A 20 3.44 11.64 -3.85
N VAL A 21 3.79 10.79 -2.90
CA VAL A 21 3.51 10.98 -1.47
C VAL A 21 4.82 11.35 -0.78
N SER A 22 4.81 12.41 0.02
CA SER A 22 6.01 12.91 0.73
C SER A 22 5.85 13.06 2.24
N LYS A 23 4.70 12.66 2.81
CA LYS A 23 4.38 12.82 4.24
C LYS A 23 3.47 11.69 4.72
N ASN A 24 2.19 11.98 5.03
CA ASN A 24 1.22 10.98 5.48
C ASN A 24 0.05 10.93 4.53
N ILE A 25 -0.45 9.73 4.26
CA ILE A 25 -1.67 9.52 3.49
C ILE A 25 -2.47 8.36 4.05
N THR A 26 -3.78 8.55 4.13
CA THR A 26 -4.77 7.52 4.40
C THR A 26 -5.78 7.53 3.27
N ILE A 27 -6.09 6.36 2.70
CA ILE A 27 -7.04 6.21 1.60
C ILE A 27 -8.05 5.13 1.98
N TYR A 28 -9.33 5.45 1.83
CA TYR A 28 -10.44 4.50 1.89
C TYR A 28 -11.10 4.45 0.50
N CYS A 29 -11.26 3.25 -0.07
CA CYS A 29 -11.87 3.11 -1.38
C CYS A 29 -12.69 1.82 -1.49
N ASP A 30 -14.01 1.96 -1.57
CA ASP A 30 -14.93 0.81 -1.57
C ASP A 30 -14.95 0.16 -2.96
N TYR A 31 -15.07 0.94 -4.03
CA TYR A 31 -15.08 0.42 -5.41
C TYR A 31 -14.09 1.15 -6.32
N GLY A 32 -13.40 0.39 -7.19
CA GLY A 32 -12.60 0.94 -8.30
C GLY A 32 -11.12 0.65 -8.20
N ALA A 33 -10.28 1.67 -8.06
CA ALA A 33 -8.82 1.50 -8.00
C ALA A 33 -8.11 2.61 -7.20
N VAL A 34 -7.05 2.21 -6.50
CA VAL A 34 -6.09 3.11 -5.85
C VAL A 34 -4.72 2.91 -6.51
N LYS A 35 -4.19 3.96 -7.12
CA LYS A 35 -2.83 3.99 -7.69
C LYS A 35 -1.99 5.05 -7.00
N ILE A 36 -0.89 4.64 -6.38
CA ILE A 36 0.18 5.53 -5.93
C ILE A 36 1.40 5.25 -6.80
N GLU A 37 1.87 6.24 -7.57
CA GLU A 37 3.03 6.03 -8.45
C GLU A 37 4.31 5.89 -7.64
N LYS A 38 4.55 6.76 -6.64
CA LYS A 38 5.78 6.72 -5.84
C LYS A 38 5.62 7.28 -4.43
N ILE A 39 5.89 6.45 -3.44
CA ILE A 39 6.09 6.87 -2.05
C ILE A 39 7.53 7.32 -1.85
N LEU A 40 7.76 8.55 -1.38
CA LEU A 40 9.10 9.11 -1.21
C LEU A 40 9.72 8.74 0.16
N PRO A 41 11.06 8.72 0.30
CA PRO A 41 11.76 8.25 1.50
C PRO A 41 11.39 8.96 2.82
N GLN A 42 10.97 10.22 2.74
CA GLN A 42 10.55 11.02 3.89
C GLN A 42 9.10 10.76 4.35
N THR A 43 8.36 9.90 3.66
CA THR A 43 6.98 9.54 4.00
C THR A 43 6.98 8.75 5.30
N THR A 44 6.24 9.22 6.30
CA THR A 44 6.22 8.58 7.62
C THR A 44 5.12 7.54 7.76
N PHE A 45 4.01 7.71 7.03
CA PHE A 45 2.85 6.84 7.16
C PHE A 45 2.04 6.72 5.87
N VAL A 46 1.73 5.49 5.47
CA VAL A 46 0.80 5.16 4.39
C VAL A 46 -0.16 4.10 4.90
N LYS A 47 -1.47 4.39 4.80
CA LYS A 47 -2.54 3.43 5.05
C LYS A 47 -3.51 3.43 3.87
N ILE A 48 -3.88 2.24 3.40
CA ILE A 48 -4.88 2.05 2.35
C ILE A 48 -5.81 0.93 2.80
N ASP A 49 -7.10 1.24 2.91
CA ASP A 49 -8.15 0.24 3.12
C ASP A 49 -9.04 0.24 1.88
N ALA A 50 -9.19 -0.93 1.27
CA ALA A 50 -9.96 -1.13 0.04
C ALA A 50 -10.84 -2.37 0.14
N GLU A 51 -12.02 -2.34 -0.49
CA GLU A 51 -12.91 -3.51 -0.48
C GLU A 51 -12.95 -4.15 -1.88
N TYR A 52 -13.66 -3.54 -2.82
CA TYR A 52 -13.77 -3.92 -4.22
C TYR A 52 -12.90 -3.05 -5.13
N ALA A 53 -11.73 -2.61 -4.62
CA ALA A 53 -10.83 -1.72 -5.35
C ALA A 53 -9.42 -2.30 -5.49
N ALA A 54 -8.89 -2.32 -6.72
CA ALA A 54 -7.53 -2.78 -6.98
C ALA A 54 -6.51 -1.77 -6.44
N VAL A 55 -5.46 -2.25 -5.76
CA VAL A 55 -4.43 -1.39 -5.17
C VAL A 55 -3.10 -1.58 -5.90
N LEU A 56 -2.55 -0.51 -6.46
CA LEU A 56 -1.25 -0.49 -7.15
C LEU A 56 -0.34 0.59 -6.55
N VAL A 57 0.71 0.18 -5.84
CA VAL A 57 1.56 1.11 -5.08
C VAL A 57 3.04 0.92 -5.41
N GLY A 58 3.66 1.99 -5.90
CA GLY A 58 5.10 2.09 -6.06
C GLY A 58 5.76 2.75 -4.85
N TYR A 59 6.88 2.20 -4.37
CA TYR A 59 7.70 2.83 -3.34
C TYR A 59 9.12 3.11 -3.83
N HIS A 60 9.73 4.18 -3.30
CA HIS A 60 11.11 4.54 -3.61
C HIS A 60 12.11 3.54 -2.98
N PRO A 61 13.17 3.08 -3.68
CA PRO A 61 14.16 2.12 -3.15
C PRO A 61 14.77 2.50 -1.80
N ASN A 62 15.01 3.78 -1.55
CA ASN A 62 15.54 4.27 -0.27
C ASN A 62 14.49 4.48 0.84
N TRP A 63 13.21 4.15 0.61
CA TRP A 63 12.22 4.21 1.67
C TRP A 63 12.40 3.03 2.63
N GLU A 64 12.57 3.33 3.91
CA GLU A 64 12.67 2.35 4.99
C GLU A 64 11.35 2.31 5.75
N PHE A 65 10.77 1.13 5.91
CA PHE A 65 9.42 0.99 6.46
C PHE A 65 9.20 -0.39 7.07
N GLN A 66 8.37 -0.45 8.10
CA GLN A 66 7.67 -1.65 8.52
C GLN A 66 6.33 -1.71 7.81
N TYR A 67 5.86 -2.91 7.48
CA TYR A 67 4.62 -3.08 6.72
C TYR A 67 3.79 -4.24 7.21
N THR A 68 2.49 -4.13 6.96
CA THR A 68 1.52 -5.22 7.03
C THR A 68 0.58 -5.11 5.85
N PHE A 69 0.55 -6.14 5.02
CA PHE A 69 -0.34 -6.26 3.88
C PHE A 69 -1.31 -7.40 4.14
N LEU A 70 -2.61 -7.09 4.08
CA LEU A 70 -3.71 -8.03 4.24
C LEU A 70 -4.52 -8.05 2.95
N ASN A 71 -4.88 -9.24 2.48
CA ASN A 71 -5.77 -9.39 1.34
C ASN A 71 -6.68 -10.59 1.56
N SER A 72 -7.99 -10.36 1.61
CA SER A 72 -9.02 -11.39 1.46
C SER A 72 -9.40 -11.54 -0.01
N TYR A 73 -10.00 -12.67 -0.39
CA TYR A 73 -10.53 -13.02 -1.73
C TYR A 73 -9.75 -12.48 -2.95
N GLY A 74 -8.42 -12.44 -2.82
CA GLY A 74 -7.54 -11.76 -3.75
C GLY A 74 -6.08 -12.12 -3.46
N LYS A 75 -5.14 -11.39 -4.06
CA LYS A 75 -3.71 -11.73 -4.01
C LYS A 75 -2.86 -10.52 -3.72
N ILE A 76 -1.82 -10.74 -2.91
CA ILE A 76 -0.72 -9.79 -2.69
C ILE A 76 0.42 -10.15 -3.65
N SER A 77 0.80 -9.21 -4.50
CA SER A 77 2.03 -9.24 -5.30
C SER A 77 2.98 -8.18 -4.74
N MET A 78 4.19 -8.59 -4.37
CA MET A 78 5.24 -7.70 -3.86
C MET A 78 6.59 -8.10 -4.48
N PRO A 79 7.60 -7.20 -4.48
CA PRO A 79 8.93 -7.54 -4.96
C PRO A 79 9.51 -8.75 -4.23
N GLU A 80 10.16 -9.67 -4.96
CA GLU A 80 10.74 -10.90 -4.39
C GLU A 80 11.84 -10.60 -3.36
N ASN A 81 12.55 -9.49 -3.54
CA ASN A 81 13.61 -9.02 -2.66
C ASN A 81 13.10 -8.21 -1.45
N LEU A 82 11.79 -8.02 -1.29
CA LEU A 82 11.24 -7.34 -0.11
C LEU A 82 11.26 -8.30 1.09
N PRO A 83 12.07 -8.04 2.14
CA PRO A 83 12.15 -8.92 3.30
C PRO A 83 10.86 -8.96 4.12
N TYR A 84 10.39 -10.17 4.44
CA TYR A 84 9.24 -10.42 5.31
C TYR A 84 9.65 -11.20 6.56
N THR A 85 8.96 -10.96 7.67
CA THR A 85 9.13 -11.72 8.92
C THR A 85 7.99 -12.67 9.18
N LYS A 86 6.78 -12.37 8.69
CA LYS A 86 5.62 -13.26 8.75
C LYS A 86 4.94 -13.31 7.40
N LYS A 87 4.56 -14.52 6.99
CA LYS A 87 3.79 -14.78 5.77
C LYS A 87 2.80 -15.89 6.06
N ASN A 88 1.52 -15.57 5.97
CA ASN A 88 0.41 -16.50 6.11
C ASN A 88 -0.42 -16.43 4.83
N ILE A 89 -0.50 -17.54 4.10
CA ILE A 89 -1.26 -17.63 2.85
C ILE A 89 -2.25 -18.77 3.03
N GLN A 90 -3.53 -18.43 3.05
CA GLN A 90 -4.65 -19.36 3.08
C GLN A 90 -5.40 -19.30 1.74
N MET A 91 -6.42 -20.13 1.58
CA MET A 91 -7.22 -20.17 0.36
C MET A 91 -7.92 -18.83 0.08
N LEU A 92 -8.43 -18.18 1.12
CA LEU A 92 -9.24 -16.96 1.00
C LEU A 92 -8.55 -15.72 1.52
N GLU A 93 -7.53 -15.87 2.37
CA GLU A 93 -6.88 -14.75 3.03
C GLU A 93 -5.36 -14.88 2.95
N SER A 94 -4.70 -13.74 2.81
CA SER A 94 -3.25 -13.65 2.85
C SER A 94 -2.82 -12.47 3.71
N SER A 95 -1.80 -12.70 4.53
CA SER A 95 -1.17 -11.69 5.36
C SER A 95 0.33 -11.79 5.23
N ILE A 96 0.98 -10.67 4.91
CA ILE A 96 2.43 -10.57 4.85
C ILE A 96 2.86 -9.35 5.63
N SER A 97 3.75 -9.53 6.61
CA SER A 97 4.35 -8.43 7.34
C SER A 97 5.85 -8.58 7.43
N GLY A 98 6.52 -7.44 7.55
CA GLY A 98 7.95 -7.36 7.45
C GLY A 98 8.48 -5.96 7.65
N GLN A 99 9.77 -5.83 7.42
CA GLN A 99 10.48 -4.57 7.57
C GLN A 99 11.58 -4.47 6.55
N LYS A 100 11.67 -3.33 5.88
CA LYS A 100 12.75 -2.95 4.99
C LYS A 100 13.59 -1.82 5.62
N GLY A 101 14.91 -2.02 5.67
CA GLY A 101 15.83 -1.09 6.34
C GLY A 101 15.53 -0.98 7.84
N ASN A 102 15.67 0.21 8.41
CA ASN A 102 15.45 0.45 9.84
C ASN A 102 13.97 0.45 10.30
N GLY A 103 13.01 0.26 9.38
CA GLY A 103 11.58 0.14 9.76
C GLY A 103 10.95 1.42 10.31
N LYS A 104 11.60 2.57 10.12
CA LYS A 104 11.23 3.86 10.72
C LYS A 104 9.80 4.31 10.38
N ASN A 105 9.32 4.00 9.17
CA ASN A 105 8.03 4.45 8.65
C ASN A 105 7.03 3.30 8.58
N THR A 106 5.73 3.61 8.47
CA THR A 106 4.68 2.58 8.44
C THR A 106 3.97 2.52 7.08
N PHE A 107 3.79 1.31 6.56
CA PHE A 107 3.11 1.04 5.30
C PHE A 107 2.10 -0.10 5.44
N ASN A 108 0.82 0.24 5.58
CA ASN A 108 -0.24 -0.74 5.77
C ASN A 108 -1.23 -0.73 4.61
N ILE A 109 -1.62 -1.91 4.15
CA ILE A 109 -2.67 -2.10 3.15
C ILE A 109 -3.60 -3.22 3.61
N SER A 110 -4.90 -2.98 3.57
CA SER A 110 -5.95 -4.00 3.66
C SER A 110 -6.79 -4.00 2.38
N ASN A 111 -7.06 -5.17 1.81
CA ASN A 111 -7.91 -5.35 0.64
C ASN A 111 -8.82 -6.57 0.81
N GLU A 112 -10.08 -6.54 0.36
CA GLU A 112 -11.01 -7.66 0.58
C GLU A 112 -11.40 -8.46 -0.66
N TYR A 113 -11.65 -7.83 -1.80
CA TYR A 113 -12.23 -8.49 -2.97
C TYR A 113 -11.47 -8.17 -4.27
N ALA A 114 -10.34 -7.47 -4.16
CA ALA A 114 -9.47 -7.15 -5.27
C ALA A 114 -8.00 -7.48 -4.95
N GLY A 115 -7.13 -7.28 -5.93
CA GLY A 115 -5.70 -7.54 -5.80
C GLY A 115 -4.92 -6.34 -5.29
N THR A 116 -3.85 -6.63 -4.54
CA THR A 116 -2.84 -5.65 -4.14
C THR A 116 -1.53 -5.93 -4.85
N LYS A 117 -0.99 -4.94 -5.56
CA LYS A 117 0.32 -4.99 -6.20
C LYS A 117 1.23 -3.88 -5.68
N ILE A 118 2.35 -4.29 -5.09
CA ILE A 118 3.43 -3.44 -4.63
C ILE A 118 4.62 -3.63 -5.57
N TYR A 119 5.29 -2.54 -5.92
CA TYR A 119 6.53 -2.56 -6.71
C TYR A 119 7.51 -1.50 -6.24
N GLU A 120 8.79 -1.73 -6.49
CA GLU A 120 9.84 -0.72 -6.30
C GLU A 120 9.93 0.16 -7.55
N ASN A 121 10.05 1.49 -7.39
CA ASN A 121 10.05 2.51 -8.44
C ASN A 121 11.11 3.59 -8.21
#